data_AF-A0A177MZB2-F1
#
_entry.id   AF-A0A177MZB2-F1
#
_cell.length_a   1.000
_cell.length_b   1.000
_cell.length_c   1.000
_cell.angle_alpha   90.00
_cell.angle_beta   90.00
_cell.angle_gamma   90.00
#
_symmetry.space_group_name_H-M   'P 1'
#
loop_
_entity.id
_entity.type
_entity.pdbx_description
1 polymer ?
#
loop_
_entity_poly.entity_id
_entity_poly.type
_entity_poly.pdbx_seq_one_letter_code
_entity_poly.pdbx_strand_id
1 'polypeptide(L)'
;MMRFFVTGEQNRQLLMNTLILMFLVYVALLWISNGLMYFHKMNLNVDSVLAYYLGSEQEFTQPRSYQSLLEVTHFHLFAMGMLVLTLTHLMLMTHLPTLVKVWLSVIVYGSAIADEAAGWLVLFVHPGFAYFKIAAFLTLELSLAVLIIVVIISLLQARKRLS
;
A
#
# COMPACT_ATOMS: atom_id res chain seq x y z
N MET A 1 3.01 6.52 -46.52
CA MET A 1 4.16 6.64 -45.59
C MET A 1 3.75 6.72 -44.10
N MET A 2 2.47 6.74 -43.73
CA MET A 2 2.02 6.85 -42.32
C MET A 2 1.96 5.52 -41.54
N ARG A 3 1.93 4.37 -42.22
CA ARG A 3 1.75 3.05 -41.58
C ARG A 3 2.89 2.64 -40.63
N PHE A 4 4.14 3.01 -40.94
CA PHE A 4 5.32 2.66 -40.12
C PHE A 4 5.43 3.48 -38.82
N PHE A 5 5.02 4.75 -38.84
CA PHE A 5 5.00 5.60 -37.64
C PHE A 5 3.94 5.10 -36.65
N VAL A 6 2.76 4.71 -37.15
CA VAL A 6 1.65 4.18 -36.34
C VAL A 6 2.04 2.85 -35.67
N THR A 7 2.72 1.93 -36.37
CA THR A 7 3.15 0.65 -35.80
C THR A 7 4.21 0.79 -34.70
N GLY A 8 5.13 1.75 -34.83
CA GLY A 8 6.18 1.98 -33.84
C GLY A 8 5.62 2.54 -32.52
N GLU A 9 4.67 3.48 -32.61
CA GLU A 9 4.01 4.06 -31.44
C GLU A 9 3.14 3.04 -30.69
N GLN A 10 2.36 2.24 -31.41
CA GLN A 10 1.51 1.18 -30.84
C GLN A 10 2.35 0.13 -30.10
N ASN A 11 3.47 -0.30 -30.67
CA ASN A 11 4.40 -1.22 -30.00
C ASN A 11 4.99 -0.62 -28.71
N ARG A 12 5.37 0.68 -28.72
CA ARG A 12 5.89 1.36 -27.52
C ARG A 12 4.84 1.40 -26.40
N GLN A 13 3.58 1.67 -26.73
CA GLN A 13 2.49 1.69 -25.76
C GLN A 13 2.23 0.30 -25.16
N LEU A 14 2.28 -0.76 -25.97
CA LEU A 14 2.16 -2.16 -25.50
C LEU A 14 3.33 -2.57 -24.60
N LEU A 15 4.56 -2.17 -24.93
CA LEU A 15 5.74 -2.40 -24.09
C LEU A 15 5.60 -1.70 -22.74
N MET A 16 5.24 -0.41 -22.72
CA MET A 16 5.00 0.33 -21.48
C MET A 16 3.90 -0.33 -20.63
N ASN A 17 2.78 -0.71 -21.24
CA ASN A 17 1.68 -1.40 -20.55
C ASN A 17 2.16 -2.71 -19.90
N THR A 18 2.96 -3.49 -20.63
CA THR A 18 3.52 -4.76 -20.12
C THR A 18 4.47 -4.52 -18.95
N LEU A 19 5.36 -3.54 -19.03
CA LEU A 19 6.29 -3.21 -17.94
C LEU A 19 5.53 -2.76 -16.68
N ILE A 20 4.49 -1.96 -16.82
CA ILE A 20 3.67 -1.52 -15.68
C ILE A 20 2.92 -2.72 -15.08
N LEU A 21 2.38 -3.63 -15.89
CA LEU A 21 1.75 -4.86 -15.39
C LEU A 21 2.75 -5.73 -14.62
N MET A 22 3.98 -5.89 -15.11
CA MET A 22 5.04 -6.61 -14.39
C MET A 22 5.38 -5.93 -13.06
N PHE A 23 5.49 -4.60 -13.04
CA PHE A 23 5.66 -3.84 -11.79
C PHE A 23 4.51 -4.08 -10.80
N LEU A 24 3.25 -4.11 -11.28
CA LEU A 24 2.09 -4.38 -10.43
C LEU A 24 2.09 -5.79 -9.83
N VAL A 25 2.73 -6.77 -10.48
CA VAL A 25 2.95 -8.10 -9.87
C VAL A 25 3.85 -7.98 -8.64
N TYR A 26 4.94 -7.22 -8.72
CA TYR A 26 5.81 -6.98 -7.55
C TYR A 26 5.05 -6.24 -6.43
N VAL A 27 4.22 -5.26 -6.79
CA VAL A 27 3.37 -4.55 -5.82
C VAL A 27 2.34 -5.48 -5.18
N ALA A 28 1.72 -6.38 -5.95
CA ALA A 28 0.78 -7.36 -5.42
C ALA A 28 1.48 -8.36 -4.47
N LEU A 29 2.70 -8.79 -4.81
CA LEU A 29 3.50 -9.63 -3.91
C LEU A 29 3.88 -8.90 -2.62
N LEU A 30 4.22 -7.62 -2.70
CA LEU A 30 4.47 -6.77 -1.53
C LEU A 30 3.22 -6.65 -0.65
N TRP A 31 2.06 -6.44 -1.27
CA TRP A 31 0.77 -6.37 -0.57
C TRP A 31 0.44 -7.68 0.14
N ILE A 32 0.59 -8.83 -0.55
CA ILE A 32 0.39 -10.16 0.06
C ILE A 32 1.37 -10.39 1.21
N SER A 33 2.65 -10.08 1.03
CA SER A 33 3.65 -10.30 2.07
C SER A 33 3.43 -9.39 3.28
N ASN A 34 2.96 -8.16 3.07
CA ASN A 34 2.58 -7.26 4.16
C ASN A 34 1.42 -7.83 4.99
N GLY A 35 0.36 -8.30 4.32
CA GLY A 35 -0.75 -8.99 4.97
C GLY A 35 -0.31 -10.22 5.76
N LEU A 36 0.46 -11.12 5.14
CA LEU A 36 0.98 -12.33 5.79
C LEU A 36 1.87 -12.00 7.00
N MET A 37 2.76 -11.01 6.87
CA MET A 37 3.61 -10.56 7.96
C MET A 37 2.81 -9.98 9.11
N TYR A 38 1.72 -9.26 8.82
CA TYR A 38 0.81 -8.76 9.85
C TYR A 38 0.21 -9.93 10.60
N PHE A 39 -0.49 -10.86 9.93
CA PHE A 39 -1.13 -12.01 10.59
C PHE A 39 -0.16 -12.93 11.32
N HIS A 40 1.09 -13.02 10.88
CA HIS A 40 2.12 -13.81 11.57
C HIS A 40 2.62 -13.12 12.86
N LYS A 41 2.61 -11.78 12.93
CA LYS A 41 3.13 -11.01 14.06
C LYS A 41 2.05 -10.47 14.99
N MET A 42 0.86 -10.24 14.46
CA MET A 42 -0.28 -9.60 15.09
C MET A 42 -1.56 -10.22 14.54
N ASN A 43 -2.45 -10.63 15.42
CA ASN A 43 -3.82 -10.95 15.00
C ASN A 43 -4.69 -9.69 14.99
N LEU A 44 -5.90 -9.80 14.45
CA LEU A 44 -6.92 -8.74 14.55
C LEU A 44 -7.48 -8.54 15.97
N ASN A 45 -6.78 -9.05 17.00
CA ASN A 45 -7.10 -8.83 18.39
C ASN A 45 -6.20 -7.76 18.99
N VAL A 46 -6.80 -6.86 19.77
CA VAL A 46 -6.13 -5.77 20.48
C VAL A 46 -5.03 -6.28 21.39
N ASP A 47 -5.27 -7.38 22.10
CA ASP A 47 -4.29 -7.96 23.01
C ASP A 47 -3.02 -8.41 22.28
N SER A 48 -3.15 -8.89 21.05
CA SER A 48 -2.01 -9.30 20.22
C SER A 48 -1.18 -8.10 19.75
N VAL A 49 -1.84 -6.99 19.41
CA VAL A 49 -1.17 -5.73 19.06
C VAL A 49 -0.45 -5.16 20.28
N LEU A 50 -1.08 -5.19 21.45
CA LEU A 50 -0.47 -4.73 22.71
C LEU A 50 0.73 -5.60 23.10
N ALA A 51 0.61 -6.92 23.05
CA ALA A 51 1.70 -7.85 23.31
C ALA A 51 2.90 -7.61 22.38
N TYR A 52 2.64 -7.28 21.10
CA TYR A 52 3.71 -6.99 20.15
C TYR A 52 4.45 -5.68 20.46
N TYR A 53 3.74 -4.61 20.83
CA TYR A 53 4.34 -3.29 21.04
C TYR A 53 4.88 -3.09 22.46
N LEU A 54 4.11 -3.49 23.48
CA LEU A 54 4.46 -3.34 24.89
C LEU A 54 5.21 -4.54 25.46
N GLY A 55 5.36 -5.61 24.68
CA GLY A 55 5.91 -6.88 25.15
C GLY A 55 4.89 -7.71 25.92
N SER A 56 5.21 -8.98 26.13
CA SER A 56 4.40 -9.93 26.88
C SER A 56 5.30 -10.78 27.75
N GLU A 57 4.98 -10.85 29.05
CA GLU A 57 5.64 -11.79 29.96
C GLU A 57 5.37 -13.25 29.59
N GLN A 58 4.20 -13.53 29.00
CA GLN A 58 3.82 -14.89 28.58
C GLN A 58 4.63 -15.37 27.37
N GLU A 59 4.99 -14.44 26.48
CA GLU A 59 5.81 -14.73 25.30
C GLU A 59 7.30 -14.40 25.51
N PHE A 60 7.67 -13.96 26.72
CA PHE A 60 9.02 -13.48 27.07
C PHE A 60 9.56 -12.42 26.10
N THR A 61 8.68 -11.56 25.59
CA THR A 61 9.02 -10.49 24.64
C THR A 61 9.17 -9.15 25.33
N GLN A 62 10.22 -8.42 24.97
CA GLN A 62 10.48 -7.07 25.48
C GLN A 62 9.68 -6.03 24.68
N PRO A 63 9.29 -4.90 25.29
CA PRO A 63 8.68 -3.78 24.59
C PRO A 63 9.57 -3.30 23.43
N ARG A 64 8.94 -2.81 22.36
CA ARG A 64 9.66 -2.22 21.22
C ARG A 64 10.47 -1.00 21.67
N SER A 65 11.73 -0.95 21.28
CA SER A 65 12.58 0.22 21.55
C SER A 65 12.25 1.38 20.60
N TYR A 66 12.48 2.61 21.07
CA TYR A 66 12.36 3.83 20.27
C TYR A 66 13.18 3.73 18.97
N GLN A 67 14.42 3.22 19.06
CA GLN A 67 15.31 3.06 17.89
C GLN A 67 14.69 2.12 16.85
N SER A 68 14.18 0.97 17.28
CA SER A 68 13.56 0.00 16.35
C SER A 68 12.33 0.59 15.65
N LEU A 69 11.52 1.38 16.35
CA LEU A 69 10.37 2.09 15.77
C LEU A 69 10.80 3.18 14.79
N LEU A 70 11.83 3.94 15.13
CA LEU A 70 12.36 5.00 14.27
C LEU A 70 12.93 4.43 12.96
N GLU A 71 13.70 3.35 13.04
CA GLU A 71 14.25 2.69 11.86
C GLU A 71 13.14 2.20 10.92
N VAL A 72 12.14 1.49 11.47
CA VAL A 72 10.99 1.02 10.67
C VAL A 72 10.25 2.20 10.05
N THR A 73 9.91 3.21 10.84
CA THR A 73 9.18 4.39 10.37
C THR A 73 9.94 5.12 9.26
N HIS A 74 11.26 5.28 9.40
CA HIS A 74 12.08 5.98 8.42
C HIS A 74 12.07 5.28 7.07
N PHE A 75 12.33 3.97 7.05
CA PHE A 75 12.31 3.19 5.80
C PHE A 75 10.90 3.07 5.24
N HIS A 76 9.90 2.84 6.08
CA HIS A 76 8.53 2.61 5.64
C HIS A 76 7.89 3.88 5.11
N LEU A 77 8.10 5.05 5.73
CA LEU A 77 7.63 6.34 5.21
C LEU A 77 8.15 6.61 3.80
N PHE A 78 9.44 6.36 3.56
CA PHE A 78 10.02 6.55 2.23
C PHE A 78 9.46 5.55 1.22
N ALA A 79 9.46 4.25 1.56
CA ALA A 79 8.98 3.20 0.68
C ALA A 79 7.48 3.34 0.35
N MET A 80 6.64 3.58 1.37
CA MET A 80 5.21 3.81 1.18
C MET A 80 4.94 5.11 0.43
N GLY A 81 5.68 6.18 0.70
CA GLY A 81 5.57 7.43 -0.05
C GLY A 81 5.78 7.21 -1.54
N MET A 82 6.81 6.46 -1.92
CA MET A 82 7.09 6.12 -3.33
C MET A 82 6.04 5.16 -3.92
N LEU A 83 5.59 4.15 -3.16
CA LEU A 83 4.57 3.20 -3.60
C LEU A 83 3.25 3.89 -3.88
N VAL A 84 2.76 4.67 -2.91
CA VAL A 84 1.49 5.40 -3.00
C VAL A 84 1.55 6.44 -4.11
N LEU A 85 2.64 7.19 -4.22
CA LEU A 85 2.83 8.14 -5.33
C LEU A 85 2.74 7.43 -6.68
N THR A 86 3.43 6.30 -6.84
CA THR A 86 3.43 5.57 -8.10
C THR A 86 2.04 5.03 -8.46
N LEU A 87 1.36 4.38 -7.52
CA LEU A 87 0.02 3.81 -7.76
C LEU A 87 -1.03 4.89 -8.01
N THR A 88 -1.02 5.96 -7.21
CA THR A 88 -1.97 7.08 -7.41
C THR A 88 -1.70 7.81 -8.72
N HIS A 89 -0.43 8.00 -9.11
CA HIS A 89 -0.07 8.55 -10.41
C HIS A 89 -0.61 7.70 -11.57
N LEU A 90 -0.44 6.38 -11.50
CA LEU A 90 -1.02 5.46 -12.49
C LEU A 90 -2.55 5.52 -12.49
N MET A 91 -3.18 5.62 -11.31
CA MET A 91 -4.63 5.80 -11.18
C MET A 91 -5.12 7.08 -11.86
N LEU A 92 -4.36 8.18 -11.83
CA LEU A 92 -4.77 9.43 -12.48
C LEU A 92 -4.98 9.27 -13.99
N MET A 93 -4.23 8.36 -14.63
CA MET A 93 -4.33 8.04 -16.06
C MET A 93 -5.53 7.14 -16.40
N THR A 94 -6.28 6.66 -15.41
CA THR A 94 -7.46 5.80 -15.62
C THR A 94 -8.70 6.62 -15.99
N HIS A 95 -9.76 5.95 -16.44
CA HIS A 95 -11.03 6.60 -16.83
C HIS A 95 -11.99 6.81 -15.63
N LEU A 96 -11.49 6.74 -14.39
CA LEU A 96 -12.32 6.97 -13.19
C LEU A 96 -12.77 8.43 -13.07
N PRO A 97 -13.95 8.69 -12.44
CA PRO A 97 -14.39 10.04 -12.17
C PRO A 97 -13.42 10.74 -11.21
N THR A 98 -13.22 12.05 -11.42
CA THR A 98 -12.25 12.87 -10.67
C THR A 98 -12.46 12.80 -9.17
N LEU A 99 -13.71 12.80 -8.70
CA LEU A 99 -14.03 12.71 -7.27
C LEU A 99 -13.54 11.40 -6.65
N VAL A 100 -13.71 10.26 -7.34
CA VAL A 100 -13.23 8.97 -6.83
C VAL A 100 -11.72 8.95 -6.77
N LYS A 101 -11.02 9.50 -7.78
CA LYS A 101 -9.56 9.62 -7.77
C LYS A 101 -9.07 10.44 -6.57
N VAL A 102 -9.72 11.57 -6.29
CA VAL A 102 -9.34 12.44 -5.15
C VAL A 102 -9.56 11.71 -3.83
N TRP A 103 -10.75 11.14 -3.61
CA TRP A 103 -11.04 10.43 -2.36
C TRP A 103 -10.14 9.22 -2.15
N LEU A 104 -9.90 8.42 -3.19
CA LEU A 104 -9.02 7.26 -3.07
C LEU A 104 -7.59 7.68 -2.73
N SER A 105 -7.06 8.74 -3.36
CA SER A 105 -5.74 9.28 -3.01
C SER A 105 -5.70 9.75 -1.55
N VAL A 106 -6.68 10.53 -1.10
CA VAL A 106 -6.73 11.02 0.29
C VAL A 106 -6.80 9.86 1.28
N ILE A 107 -7.62 8.84 1.01
CA ILE A 107 -7.74 7.66 1.86
C ILE A 107 -6.40 6.93 1.96
N VAL A 108 -5.75 6.63 0.82
CA VAL A 108 -4.50 5.84 0.81
C VAL A 108 -3.37 6.60 1.51
N TYR A 109 -3.18 7.89 1.20
CA TYR A 109 -2.16 8.71 1.87
C TYR A 109 -2.46 8.85 3.36
N GLY A 110 -3.72 9.12 3.72
CA GLY A 110 -4.15 9.24 5.11
C GLY A 110 -3.93 7.94 5.88
N SER A 111 -4.30 6.80 5.31
CA SER A 111 -4.11 5.49 5.93
C SER A 111 -2.64 5.10 6.07
N ALA A 112 -1.79 5.45 5.09
CA ALA A 112 -0.36 5.16 5.17
C ALA A 112 0.30 5.92 6.32
N ILE A 113 -0.03 7.21 6.49
CA ILE A 113 0.47 8.01 7.61
C ILE A 113 -0.12 7.53 8.94
N ALA A 114 -1.41 7.23 8.96
CA ALA A 114 -2.09 6.74 10.17
C ALA A 114 -1.51 5.39 10.63
N ASP A 115 -1.17 4.50 9.71
CA ASP A 115 -0.61 3.19 10.03
C ASP A 115 0.77 3.32 10.69
N GLU A 116 1.63 4.20 10.18
CA GLU A 116 2.93 4.51 10.81
C GLU A 116 2.75 5.17 12.16
N ALA A 117 1.91 6.21 12.23
CA ALA A 117 1.68 6.96 13.46
C ALA A 117 1.07 6.09 14.57
N ALA A 118 0.25 5.10 14.22
CA ALA A 118 -0.40 4.22 15.17
C ALA A 118 0.60 3.41 16.02
N GLY A 119 1.74 2.99 15.47
CA GLY A 119 2.79 2.31 16.24
C GLY A 119 3.37 3.20 17.34
N TRP A 120 3.55 4.50 17.05
CA TRP A 120 4.01 5.49 18.03
C TRP A 120 2.95 5.79 19.09
N LEU A 121 1.68 5.92 18.68
CA LEU A 121 0.57 6.20 19.58
C LEU A 121 0.34 5.07 20.59
N VAL A 122 0.47 3.81 20.15
CA VAL A 122 0.34 2.65 21.04
C VAL A 122 1.46 2.62 22.08
N LEU A 123 2.70 2.94 21.70
CA LEU A 123 3.84 2.87 22.61
C LEU A 123 3.93 4.07 23.57
N PHE A 124 3.68 5.29 23.09
CA PHE A 124 3.96 6.52 23.84
C PHE A 124 2.73 7.25 24.38
N VAL A 125 1.54 6.99 23.86
CA VAL A 125 0.33 7.73 24.24
C VAL A 125 -0.63 6.89 25.06
N HIS A 126 -1.20 5.83 24.47
CA HIS A 126 -2.16 5.00 25.18
C HIS A 126 -2.36 3.62 24.51
N PRO A 127 -2.44 2.52 25.28
CA PRO A 127 -2.72 1.17 24.75
C PRO A 127 -4.00 1.09 23.90
N GLY A 128 -5.00 1.91 24.21
CA GLY A 128 -6.27 1.98 23.46
C GLY A 128 -6.12 2.37 21.98
N PHE A 129 -4.97 2.93 21.56
CA PHE A 129 -4.71 3.18 20.13
C PHE A 129 -4.44 1.89 19.33
N ALA A 130 -4.43 0.72 19.96
CA ALA A 130 -4.35 -0.55 19.25
C ALA A 130 -5.56 -0.77 18.30
N TYR A 131 -6.77 -0.32 18.68
CA TYR A 131 -7.92 -0.31 17.76
C TYR A 131 -7.66 0.58 16.54
N PHE A 132 -7.04 1.75 16.75
CA PHE A 132 -6.67 2.66 15.69
C PHE A 132 -5.62 2.05 14.75
N LYS A 133 -4.63 1.30 15.28
CA LYS A 133 -3.65 0.58 14.47
C LYS A 133 -4.32 -0.45 13.56
N ILE A 134 -5.24 -1.26 14.09
CA ILE A 134 -5.97 -2.27 13.29
C ILE A 134 -6.79 -1.57 12.20
N ALA A 135 -7.52 -0.52 12.54
CA ALA A 135 -8.33 0.23 11.58
C ALA A 135 -7.48 0.89 10.48
N ALA A 136 -6.33 1.50 10.84
CA ALA A 136 -5.41 2.11 9.90
C ALA A 136 -4.81 1.07 8.95
N PHE A 137 -4.35 -0.06 9.48
CA PHE A 137 -3.82 -1.17 8.70
C PHE A 137 -4.86 -1.71 7.70
N LEU A 138 -6.07 -2.03 8.16
CA LEU A 138 -7.14 -2.53 7.29
C LEU A 138 -7.52 -1.52 6.20
N THR A 139 -7.58 -0.23 6.55
CA THR A 139 -7.89 0.83 5.59
C THR A 139 -6.78 0.96 4.54
N LEU A 140 -5.52 0.87 4.95
CA LEU A 140 -4.37 0.89 4.05
C LEU A 140 -4.38 -0.32 3.11
N GLU A 141 -4.51 -1.52 3.65
CA GLU A 141 -4.55 -2.77 2.87
C GLU A 141 -5.69 -2.76 1.84
N LEU A 142 -6.90 -2.40 2.26
CA LEU A 142 -8.05 -2.34 1.36
C LEU A 142 -7.86 -1.28 0.28
N SER A 143 -7.36 -0.10 0.65
CA SER A 143 -7.18 0.99 -0.32
C SER A 143 -6.07 0.69 -1.33
N LEU A 144 -4.98 0.05 -0.91
CA LEU A 144 -3.94 -0.45 -1.81
C LEU A 144 -4.47 -1.55 -2.73
N ALA A 145 -5.24 -2.50 -2.22
CA ALA A 145 -5.86 -3.55 -3.04
C ALA A 145 -6.77 -2.94 -4.13
N VAL A 146 -7.61 -1.97 -3.76
CA VAL A 146 -8.46 -1.25 -4.71
C VAL A 146 -7.62 -0.54 -5.77
N LEU A 147 -6.55 0.17 -5.40
CA LEU A 147 -5.65 0.81 -6.35
C LEU A 147 -5.03 -0.17 -7.34
N ILE A 148 -4.49 -1.29 -6.84
CA ILE A 148 -3.88 -2.34 -7.66
C ILE A 148 -4.89 -2.87 -8.67
N ILE A 149 -6.10 -3.24 -8.21
CA ILE A 149 -7.15 -3.79 -9.07
C ILE A 149 -7.59 -2.78 -10.13
N VAL A 150 -7.85 -1.53 -9.73
CA VAL A 150 -8.27 -0.46 -10.64
C VAL A 150 -7.23 -0.23 -11.73
N VAL A 151 -5.95 -0.14 -11.36
CA VAL A 151 -4.87 0.11 -12.33
C VAL A 151 -4.71 -1.08 -13.27
N ILE A 152 -4.74 -2.33 -12.75
CA ILE A 152 -4.70 -3.54 -13.59
C ILE A 152 -5.85 -3.54 -14.60
N ILE A 153 -7.08 -3.30 -14.15
CA ILE A 153 -8.26 -3.27 -15.04
C ILE A 153 -8.09 -2.20 -16.11
N SER A 154 -7.65 -0.99 -15.73
CA SER A 154 -7.44 0.10 -16.69
C SER A 154 -6.37 -0.24 -17.73
N LEU A 155 -5.26 -0.87 -17.33
CA LEU A 155 -4.20 -1.30 -18.26
C LEU A 155 -4.68 -2.40 -19.21
N LEU A 156 -5.45 -3.37 -18.71
CA LEU A 156 -6.03 -4.43 -19.55
C LEU A 156 -7.03 -3.86 -20.55
N GLN A 157 -7.86 -2.89 -20.14
CA GLN A 157 -8.77 -2.18 -21.04
C GLN A 157 -8.01 -1.38 -22.10
N ALA A 158 -6.95 -0.66 -21.71
CA ALA A 158 -6.11 0.09 -22.65
C ALA A 158 -5.45 -0.85 -23.67
N ARG A 159 -4.96 -2.02 -23.24
CA ARG A 159 -4.35 -3.02 -24.13
C ARG A 159 -5.35 -3.57 -25.16
N LYS A 160 -6.60 -3.83 -24.76
CA LYS A 160 -7.66 -4.27 -25.68
C LYS A 160 -8.01 -3.25 -26.75
N ARG A 161 -7.82 -1.95 -26.49
CA ARG A 161 -8.04 -0.89 -27.50
C ARG A 161 -6.88 -0.77 -28.49
N LEU A 162 -5.72 -1.31 -28.15
CA LEU A 162 -4.48 -1.26 -28.94
C LEU A 162 -4.19 -2.57 -29.69
N SER A 163 -4.99 -3.61 -29.52
CA SER A 163 -4.88 -4.89 -30.24
C SER A 163 -5.96 -5.00 -31.30
#